data_AF-A0A354CXF2-F1
#
_entry.id   AF-A0A354CXF2-F1
#
_cell.length_a   1.000
_cell.length_b   1.000
_cell.length_c   1.000
_cell.angle_alpha   90.00
_cell.angle_beta   90.00
_cell.angle_gamma   90.00
#
_symmetry.space_group_name_H-M   'P 1'
#
loop_
_entity.id
_entity.type
_entity.pdbx_description
1 polymer ?
#
loop_
_entity_poly.entity_id
_entity_poly.type
_entity_poly.pdbx_seq_one_letter_code
_entity_poly.pdbx_strand_id
1 'polypeptide(L)'
;MSRRAVVRVMAMSLLGLVMGSAWGAEGDVVFKREDVERDTAPAVFPHWSHRIRYRCYVCHPALFKMQANADRITMDDILAGKFCGACHDGKTAWPVTFETCQRCHRSP
;
A
#
# COMPACT_ATOMS: atom_id res chain seq x y z
N MET A 1 -7.71 -36.73 -40.05
CA MET A 1 -7.66 -35.60 -39.10
C MET A 1 -8.84 -35.70 -38.14
N SER A 2 -8.61 -36.11 -36.89
CA SER A 2 -9.69 -36.41 -35.93
C SER A 2 -10.19 -35.14 -35.25
N ARG A 3 -11.50 -34.89 -35.33
CA ARG A 3 -12.24 -33.76 -34.70
C ARG A 3 -11.95 -33.59 -33.20
N ARG A 4 -11.40 -34.61 -32.53
CA ARG A 4 -10.99 -34.60 -31.12
C ARG A 4 -9.77 -33.70 -30.82
N ALA A 5 -8.91 -33.44 -31.81
CA ALA A 5 -7.73 -32.58 -31.64
C ALA A 5 -8.10 -31.09 -31.61
N VAL A 6 -9.10 -30.67 -32.39
CA VAL A 6 -9.52 -29.26 -32.48
C VAL A 6 -10.24 -28.80 -31.21
N VAL A 7 -11.02 -29.67 -30.57
CA VAL A 7 -11.78 -29.35 -29.34
C VAL A 7 -10.85 -29.16 -28.13
N ARG A 8 -9.71 -29.85 -28.07
CA ARG A 8 -8.76 -29.72 -26.95
C ARG A 8 -7.96 -28.42 -26.97
N VAL A 9 -7.72 -27.84 -28.15
CA VAL A 9 -6.98 -26.58 -28.28
C VAL A 9 -7.83 -25.36 -27.88
N MET A 10 -9.16 -25.42 -28.00
CA MET A 10 -10.03 -24.31 -27.60
C MET A 10 -10.35 -24.24 -26.10
N ALA A 11 -10.25 -25.35 -25.36
CA ALA A 11 -10.57 -25.36 -23.92
C ALA A 11 -9.43 -24.84 -23.02
N MET A 12 -8.19 -24.76 -23.53
CA MET A 12 -7.02 -24.32 -22.76
C MET A 12 -6.76 -22.80 -22.83
N SER A 13 -7.57 -22.05 -23.58
CA SER A 13 -7.33 -20.62 -23.86
C SER A 13 -8.30 -19.66 -23.15
N LEU A 14 -9.29 -20.17 -22.40
CA LEU A 14 -10.25 -19.34 -21.65
C LEU A 14 -9.96 -19.25 -20.15
N LEU A 15 -9.01 -20.02 -19.62
CA LEU A 15 -8.66 -19.98 -18.19
C LEU A 15 -7.63 -18.89 -17.84
N GLY A 16 -6.98 -18.29 -18.83
CA GLY A 16 -5.93 -17.28 -18.62
C GLY A 16 -6.43 -15.85 -18.35
N LEU A 17 -7.71 -15.55 -18.59
CA LEU A 17 -8.21 -14.17 -18.57
C LEU A 17 -8.82 -13.75 -17.22
N VAL A 18 -8.96 -14.65 -16.24
CA VAL A 18 -9.66 -14.35 -14.97
C VAL A 18 -8.70 -14.05 -13.80
N MET A 19 -7.38 -14.23 -13.96
CA MET A 19 -6.43 -14.09 -12.84
C MET A 19 -5.71 -12.73 -12.73
N GLY A 20 -6.11 -11.71 -13.50
CA GLY A 20 -5.32 -10.47 -13.64
C GLY A 20 -5.63 -9.31 -12.70
N SER A 21 -6.54 -9.43 -11.72
CA SER A 21 -7.09 -8.26 -11.00
C SER A 21 -6.82 -8.19 -9.50
N ALA A 22 -5.94 -9.04 -8.95
CA ALA A 22 -5.72 -9.12 -7.50
C ALA A 22 -4.32 -8.70 -7.04
N TRP A 23 -3.57 -7.94 -7.86
CA TRP A 23 -2.25 -7.46 -7.46
C TRP A 23 -2.41 -6.02 -7.00
N GLY A 24 -2.24 -5.78 -5.69
CA GLY A 24 -2.01 -4.43 -5.18
C GLY A 24 -0.89 -3.76 -6.00
N ALA A 25 -0.92 -2.44 -6.12
CA ALA A 25 0.05 -1.75 -6.97
C ALA A 25 1.48 -2.14 -6.54
N GLU A 26 2.30 -2.58 -7.49
CA GLU A 26 3.67 -3.05 -7.24
C GLU A 26 4.43 -2.00 -6.40
N GLY A 27 4.75 -2.34 -5.14
CA GLY A 27 5.48 -1.49 -4.21
C GLY A 27 4.67 -0.92 -3.04
N ASP A 28 3.37 -1.16 -2.90
CA ASP A 28 2.62 -0.71 -1.72
C ASP A 28 3.15 -1.39 -0.44
N VAL A 29 3.32 -0.62 0.64
CA VAL A 29 3.83 -1.12 1.93
C VAL A 29 2.68 -1.28 2.91
N VAL A 30 2.46 -2.52 3.34
CA VAL A 30 1.56 -2.82 4.47
C VAL A 30 2.39 -2.84 5.75
N PHE A 31 2.10 -1.93 6.68
CA PHE A 31 2.81 -1.86 7.95
C PHE A 31 2.35 -2.95 8.91
N LYS A 32 3.32 -3.66 9.48
CA LYS A 32 3.09 -4.61 10.56
C LYS A 32 2.84 -3.84 11.85
N ARG A 33 1.83 -4.26 12.61
CA ARG A 33 1.52 -3.72 13.92
C ARG A 33 2.05 -4.63 15.01
N GLU A 34 2.65 -4.02 16.02
CA GLU A 34 3.04 -4.72 17.25
C GLU A 34 1.84 -4.87 18.19
N ASP A 35 0.87 -3.94 18.16
CA ASP A 35 -0.27 -3.85 19.05
C ASP A 35 -1.54 -4.51 18.48
N VAL A 36 -1.46 -5.80 18.18
CA VAL A 36 -2.55 -6.62 17.60
C VAL A 36 -3.83 -6.70 18.44
N GLU A 37 -3.84 -6.16 19.67
CA GLU A 37 -5.00 -6.13 20.56
C GLU A 37 -6.05 -5.09 20.15
N ARG A 38 -5.70 -4.12 19.30
CA ARG A 38 -6.62 -3.09 18.82
C ARG A 38 -7.21 -3.53 17.47
N ASP A 39 -8.55 -3.52 17.36
CA ASP A 39 -9.31 -3.84 16.15
C ASP A 39 -9.20 -2.75 15.08
N THR A 40 -7.98 -2.40 14.70
CA THR A 40 -7.69 -1.38 13.69
C THR A 40 -6.80 -1.98 12.64
N ALA A 41 -7.29 -1.99 11.40
CA ALA A 41 -6.59 -2.52 10.24
C ALA A 41 -5.15 -1.98 10.12
N PRO A 42 -4.22 -2.74 9.53
CA PRO A 42 -2.88 -2.26 9.26
C PRO A 42 -2.92 -1.01 8.40
N ALA A 43 -1.93 -0.12 8.58
CA ALA A 43 -1.77 1.01 7.69
C ALA A 43 -1.18 0.53 6.35
N VAL A 44 -1.69 1.08 5.24
CA VAL A 44 -1.17 0.81 3.90
C VAL A 44 -0.62 2.10 3.31
N PHE A 45 0.62 2.08 2.85
CA PHE A 45 1.27 3.17 2.14
C PHE A 45 1.33 2.87 0.64
N PRO A 46 0.57 3.60 -0.19
CA PRO A 46 0.60 3.39 -1.63
C PRO A 46 1.75 4.16 -2.29
N HIS A 47 2.80 3.48 -2.74
CA HIS A 47 3.95 4.15 -3.36
C HIS A 47 3.55 4.88 -4.63
N TRP A 48 2.65 4.29 -5.42
CA TRP A 48 2.16 4.89 -6.67
C TRP A 48 1.61 6.30 -6.46
N SER A 49 0.69 6.48 -5.51
CA SER A 49 0.04 7.77 -5.25
C SER A 49 1.03 8.86 -4.84
N HIS A 50 2.09 8.49 -4.13
CA HIS A 50 3.15 9.41 -3.71
C HIS A 50 4.15 9.70 -4.84
N ARG A 51 4.50 8.69 -5.64
CA ARG A 51 5.45 8.79 -6.76
C ARG A 51 4.95 9.64 -7.94
N ILE A 52 3.64 9.88 -8.03
CA ILE A 52 3.10 10.83 -9.02
C ILE A 52 3.60 12.26 -8.75
N ARG A 53 3.85 12.61 -7.49
CA ARG A 53 4.23 13.98 -7.08
C ARG A 53 5.65 14.09 -6.54
N TYR A 54 6.19 13.03 -5.94
CA TYR A 54 7.47 13.07 -5.23
C TYR A 54 8.47 12.04 -5.76
N ARG A 55 9.75 12.38 -5.65
CA ARG A 55 10.87 11.48 -5.97
C ARG A 55 11.32 10.73 -4.72
N CYS A 56 12.01 9.61 -4.91
CA CYS A 56 12.40 8.71 -3.82
C CYS A 56 13.16 9.41 -2.69
N TYR A 57 14.03 10.38 -3.02
CA TYR A 57 14.86 11.09 -2.05
C TYR A 57 14.08 12.00 -1.09
N VAL A 58 12.84 12.35 -1.44
CA VAL A 58 11.97 13.14 -0.55
C VAL A 58 11.61 12.31 0.69
N CYS A 59 11.44 11.00 0.52
CA CYS A 59 11.09 10.09 1.60
C CYS A 59 12.32 9.37 2.17
N HIS A 60 13.27 8.99 1.32
CA HIS A 60 14.37 8.09 1.68
C HIS A 60 15.75 8.71 1.53
N PRO A 61 16.67 8.48 2.47
CA PRO A 61 16.48 7.79 3.75
C PRO A 61 15.91 8.71 4.85
N ALA A 62 15.58 9.96 4.51
CA ALA A 62 15.35 11.02 5.48
C ALA A 62 14.16 10.78 6.42
N LEU A 63 13.01 10.39 5.86
CA LEU A 63 11.78 10.12 6.62
C LEU A 63 11.61 8.63 6.92
N PHE A 64 12.06 7.76 6.01
CA PHE A 64 11.92 6.31 6.12
C PHE A 64 13.18 5.61 5.63
N LYS A 65 13.51 4.47 6.21
CA LYS A 65 14.52 3.54 5.69
C LYS A 65 13.99 2.83 4.45
N MET A 66 14.89 2.46 3.54
CA MET A 66 14.57 1.66 2.33
C MET A 66 14.36 0.17 2.67
N GLN A 67 13.62 -0.12 3.74
CA GLN A 67 13.32 -1.46 4.20
C GLN A 67 11.97 -1.45 4.94
N ALA A 68 11.02 -2.27 4.48
CA ALA A 68 9.69 -2.34 5.09
C ALA A 68 9.78 -2.76 6.56
N ASN A 69 9.04 -2.07 7.42
CA ASN A 69 8.98 -2.30 8.87
C ASN A 69 10.33 -2.12 9.61
N ALA A 70 11.31 -1.41 9.03
CA ALA A 70 12.58 -1.11 9.69
C ALA A 70 12.53 0.12 10.60
N ASP A 71 11.48 0.92 10.50
CA ASP A 71 11.21 2.06 11.36
C ASP A 71 10.03 1.76 12.28
N ARG A 72 10.19 2.12 13.56
CA ARG A 72 9.10 2.10 14.53
C ARG A 72 8.34 3.41 14.38
N ILE A 73 7.13 3.32 13.86
CA ILE A 73 6.26 4.47 13.59
C ILE A 73 5.14 4.46 14.62
N THR A 74 4.97 5.57 15.33
CA THR A 74 3.87 5.76 16.29
C THR A 74 2.94 6.88 15.82
N MET A 75 1.68 6.86 16.25
CA MET A 75 0.78 7.99 15.99
C MET A 75 1.25 9.26 16.67
N ASP A 76 1.89 9.16 17.84
CA ASP A 76 2.47 10.32 18.54
C ASP A 76 3.58 10.97 17.71
N ASP A 77 4.46 10.17 17.09
CA ASP A 77 5.49 10.68 16.16
C ASP A 77 4.86 11.34 14.93
N ILE A 78 3.79 10.75 14.38
CA ILE A 78 3.05 11.32 13.24
C ILE A 78 2.42 12.66 13.62
N LEU A 79 1.75 12.75 14.77
CA LEU A 79 1.15 13.98 15.27
C LEU A 79 2.21 15.05 15.60
N ALA A 80 3.43 14.63 15.93
CA ALA A 80 4.59 15.51 16.11
C ALA A 80 5.26 15.92 14.77
N GLY A 81 4.68 15.58 13.62
CA GLY A 81 5.18 15.99 12.31
C GLY A 81 6.28 15.10 11.72
N LYS A 82 6.52 13.90 12.28
CA LYS A 82 7.46 12.92 11.72
C LYS A 82 6.74 11.95 10.76
N PHE A 83 7.51 11.19 9.98
CA PHE A 83 6.99 10.16 9.07
C PHE A 83 5.86 10.71 8.17
N CYS A 84 4.66 10.13 8.26
CA CYS A 84 3.47 10.57 7.53
C CYS A 84 3.12 12.03 7.82
N GLY A 85 3.29 12.46 9.08
CA GLY A 85 2.96 13.80 9.54
C GLY A 85 3.85 14.91 8.98
N ALA A 86 5.00 14.56 8.38
CA ALA A 86 5.86 15.53 7.70
C ALA A 86 5.17 16.16 6.47
N CYS A 87 4.13 15.51 5.94
CA CYS A 87 3.33 16.04 4.84
C CYS A 87 1.83 16.02 5.14
N HIS A 88 1.33 15.07 5.94
CA HIS A 88 -0.08 15.04 6.38
C HIS A 88 -0.33 16.00 7.55
N ASP A 89 0.03 17.27 7.33
CA ASP A 89 0.04 18.38 8.28
C ASP A 89 -1.14 19.34 8.11
N GLY A 90 -2.03 19.08 7.14
CA GLY A 90 -3.14 19.96 6.78
C GLY A 90 -2.77 21.10 5.83
N LYS A 91 -1.52 21.21 5.42
CA LYS A 91 -1.01 22.22 4.49
C LYS A 91 -0.50 21.60 3.19
N THR A 92 0.37 20.59 3.31
CA THR A 92 0.99 19.88 2.19
C THR A 92 0.07 18.76 1.69
N ALA A 93 -0.57 18.05 2.62
CA ALA A 93 -1.61 17.07 2.37
C ALA A 93 -2.70 17.19 3.45
N TRP A 94 -3.75 16.39 3.31
CA TRP A 94 -4.83 16.33 4.30
C TRP A 94 -4.26 15.94 5.69
N PRO A 95 -4.80 16.51 6.78
CA PRO A 95 -4.24 16.34 8.12
C PRO A 95 -4.54 14.97 8.69
N VAL A 96 -3.64 14.45 9.53
CA VAL A 96 -3.93 13.25 10.33
C VAL A 96 -4.85 13.59 11.50
N THR A 97 -6.11 13.21 11.38
CA THR A 97 -7.15 13.35 12.43
C THR A 97 -7.90 12.04 12.65
N PHE A 98 -8.69 11.97 13.73
CA PHE A 98 -9.56 10.82 14.00
C PHE A 98 -10.53 10.48 12.86
N GLU A 99 -10.97 11.48 12.10
CA GLU A 99 -11.87 11.30 10.95
C GLU A 99 -11.15 10.68 9.73
N THR A 100 -9.82 10.75 9.69
CA THR A 100 -9.01 10.28 8.56
C THR A 100 -8.34 8.93 8.80
N CYS A 101 -8.56 8.29 9.96
CA CYS A 101 -7.94 7.01 10.31
C CYS A 101 -8.07 5.96 9.20
N GLN A 102 -9.27 5.82 8.62
CA GLN A 102 -9.58 4.83 7.59
C GLN A 102 -8.89 5.07 6.24
N ARG A 103 -8.30 6.26 6.03
CA ARG A 103 -7.53 6.55 4.81
C ARG A 103 -6.21 5.79 4.76
N CYS A 104 -5.60 5.55 5.93
CA CYS A 104 -4.38 4.77 6.06
C CYS A 104 -4.68 3.35 6.56
N HIS A 105 -5.52 3.22 7.59
CA HIS A 105 -5.85 1.95 8.23
C HIS A 105 -7.03 1.29 7.51
N ARG A 106 -6.72 0.45 6.53
CA ARG A 106 -7.69 -0.21 5.66
C ARG A 106 -7.26 -1.64 5.39
N SER A 107 -8.23 -2.49 5.05
CA SER A 107 -7.92 -3.83 4.55
C SER A 107 -7.01 -3.71 3.32
N PRO A 108 -5.95 -4.55 3.24
CA PRO A 108 -5.06 -4.61 2.08
C PRO A 108 -5.82 -4.84 0.76
#